data_AF-A0A3D4UR39-F1
#
_entry.id   AF-A0A3D4UR39-F1
#
_cell.length_a   1.000
_cell.length_b   1.000
_cell.length_c   1.000
_cell.angle_alpha   90.00
_cell.angle_beta   90.00
_cell.angle_gamma   90.00
#
_symmetry.space_group_name_H-M   'P 1'
#
loop_
_entity.id
_entity.type
_entity.pdbx_description
1 polymer ?
#
loop_
_entity_poly.entity_id
_entity_poly.type
_entity_poly.pdbx_seq_one_letter_code
_entity_poly.pdbx_strand_id
1 'polypeptide(L)'
;KTKIVLEAGKVSIYWDKTAEESVDRVSGEMDFEGYRVYSSDLGQDINPNSRLIREFDKPNNNIGFDVGFNEVELNEPVTFEGDTVEYYYKYDLSNLLSGWQYQVSVTAFDRGDAEFGVESLETSTNANAVRVFPGTPTNTNFGDDGFEVGVYPNPYKVNAAWDGPNEGDRKLYFY
;
A
#
# COMPACT_ATOMS: atom_id res chain seq x y z
N LYS A 1 -4.25 -5.45 -9.12
CA LYS A 1 -2.83 -5.55 -8.69
C LYS A 1 -2.29 -4.18 -8.32
N THR A 2 -1.27 -4.16 -7.46
CA THR A 2 -0.65 -2.93 -6.94
C THR A 2 0.85 -2.94 -7.21
N LYS A 3 1.44 -1.80 -7.55
CA LYS A 3 2.88 -1.59 -7.69
C LYS A 3 3.31 -0.42 -6.82
N ILE A 4 4.44 -0.57 -6.16
CA ILE A 4 5.01 0.48 -5.31
C ILE A 4 6.32 0.97 -5.93
N VAL A 5 6.49 2.29 -5.97
CA VAL A 5 7.73 2.97 -6.31
C VAL A 5 8.15 3.84 -5.14
N LEU A 6 9.43 3.74 -4.76
CA LEU A 6 9.98 4.41 -3.58
C LEU A 6 10.92 5.54 -4.00
N GLU A 7 10.78 6.67 -3.32
CA GLU A 7 11.66 7.82 -3.41
C GLU A 7 11.99 8.33 -2.00
N ALA A 8 12.93 9.27 -1.90
CA ALA A 8 13.30 9.85 -0.61
C ALA A 8 12.08 10.60 -0.02
N GLY A 9 11.60 10.11 1.12
CA GLY A 9 10.45 10.67 1.83
C GLY A 9 9.10 10.54 1.12
N LYS A 10 9.00 9.64 0.14
CA LYS A 10 7.78 9.46 -0.67
C LYS A 10 7.58 8.00 -1.09
N VAL A 11 6.33 7.58 -1.07
CA VAL A 11 5.86 6.30 -1.61
C VAL A 11 4.80 6.59 -2.67
N SER A 12 5.05 6.18 -3.91
CA SER A 12 4.07 6.22 -4.99
C SER A 12 3.41 4.85 -5.13
N ILE A 13 2.10 4.82 -4.97
CA ILE A 13 1.27 3.61 -5.02
C ILE A 13 0.51 3.62 -6.34
N TYR A 14 0.70 2.61 -7.17
CA TYR A 14 -0.01 2.44 -8.43
C TYR A 14 -0.91 1.21 -8.36
N TRP A 15 -2.10 1.27 -8.96
CA TRP A 15 -2.97 0.09 -9.07
C TRP A 15 -3.68 0.01 -10.43
N ASP A 16 -4.01 -1.22 -10.82
CA ASP A 16 -4.86 -1.49 -11.98
C ASP A 16 -6.35 -1.31 -11.63
N LYS A 17 -7.19 -1.37 -12.66
CA LYS A 17 -8.65 -1.21 -12.53
C LYS A 17 -9.43 -2.52 -12.55
N THR A 18 -8.77 -3.67 -12.35
CA THR A 18 -9.43 -4.98 -12.47
C THR A 18 -10.59 -5.14 -11.49
N ALA A 19 -10.57 -4.44 -10.36
CA ALA A 19 -11.65 -4.47 -9.38
C ALA A 19 -12.97 -3.87 -9.89
N GLU A 20 -12.92 -2.93 -10.85
CA GLU A 20 -14.12 -2.31 -11.43
C GLU A 20 -14.95 -3.27 -12.28
N GLU A 21 -14.34 -4.34 -12.77
CA GLU A 21 -14.98 -5.40 -13.56
C GLU A 21 -15.39 -6.60 -12.68
N SER A 22 -15.23 -6.50 -11.37
CA SER A 22 -15.63 -7.55 -10.44
C SER A 22 -17.15 -7.69 -10.41
N VAL A 23 -17.62 -8.92 -10.53
CA VAL A 23 -19.04 -9.28 -10.44
C VAL A 23 -19.31 -9.87 -9.05
N ASP A 24 -20.24 -9.29 -8.30
CA ASP A 24 -20.65 -9.83 -7.02
C ASP A 24 -21.34 -11.18 -7.19
N ARG A 25 -21.02 -12.13 -6.32
CA ARG A 25 -21.48 -13.53 -6.45
C ARG A 25 -22.92 -13.73 -6.00
N VAL A 26 -23.45 -12.81 -5.20
CA VAL A 26 -24.80 -12.88 -4.66
C VAL A 26 -25.79 -12.20 -5.60
N SER A 27 -25.49 -10.97 -6.02
CA SER A 27 -26.33 -10.16 -6.91
C SER A 27 -26.13 -10.51 -8.39
N GLY A 28 -24.93 -10.95 -8.79
CA GLY A 28 -24.56 -11.15 -10.20
C GLY A 28 -24.30 -9.85 -10.95
N GLU A 29 -24.20 -8.71 -10.25
CA GLU A 29 -23.95 -7.40 -10.84
C GLU A 29 -22.49 -6.95 -10.68
N MET A 30 -22.05 -6.01 -11.53
CA MET A 30 -20.83 -5.25 -11.27
C MET A 30 -21.18 -4.05 -10.38
N ASP A 31 -20.85 -4.16 -9.11
CA ASP A 31 -21.28 -3.24 -8.04
C ASP A 31 -20.12 -2.51 -7.35
N PHE A 32 -18.94 -2.51 -7.97
CA PHE A 32 -17.79 -1.71 -7.55
C PHE A 32 -18.19 -0.26 -7.26
N GLU A 33 -17.74 0.25 -6.11
CA GLU A 33 -18.03 1.62 -5.67
C GLU A 33 -16.77 2.48 -5.63
N GLY A 34 -15.66 1.96 -5.12
CA GLY A 34 -14.48 2.78 -4.93
C GLY A 34 -13.25 2.05 -4.45
N TYR A 35 -12.21 2.84 -4.21
CA TYR A 35 -10.92 2.44 -3.68
C TYR A 35 -10.65 3.11 -2.34
N ARG A 36 -10.00 2.37 -1.43
CA ARG A 36 -9.46 2.91 -0.17
C ARG A 36 -7.96 2.69 -0.12
N VAL A 37 -7.23 3.73 0.27
CA VAL A 37 -5.78 3.69 0.46
C VAL A 37 -5.48 3.71 1.94
N TYR A 38 -4.63 2.79 2.38
CA TYR A 38 -4.23 2.62 3.77
C TYR A 38 -2.73 2.81 3.95
N SER A 39 -2.35 3.33 5.12
CA SER A 39 -0.97 3.34 5.59
C SER A 39 -0.92 2.98 7.07
N SER A 40 0.14 2.31 7.50
CA SER A 40 0.45 2.21 8.92
C SER A 40 0.98 3.52 9.48
N ASP A 41 0.92 3.64 10.80
CA ASP A 41 1.64 4.69 11.50
C ASP A 41 3.15 4.38 11.53
N LEU A 42 3.94 5.45 11.73
CA LEU A 42 5.39 5.39 11.85
C LEU A 42 5.81 4.47 12.99
N GLY A 43 6.75 3.55 12.70
CA GLY A 43 7.40 2.73 13.74
C GLY A 43 6.57 1.52 14.21
N GLN A 44 5.46 1.21 13.55
CA GLN A 44 4.73 -0.04 13.81
C GLN A 44 5.33 -1.21 13.01
N ASP A 45 6.42 -1.75 13.54
CA ASP A 45 7.26 -2.67 12.77
C ASP A 45 6.79 -4.13 12.77
N ILE A 46 6.20 -4.60 13.87
CA ILE A 46 5.86 -6.02 14.08
C ILE A 46 4.46 -6.31 13.55
N ASN A 47 3.46 -5.60 14.08
CA ASN A 47 2.05 -5.71 13.70
C ASN A 47 1.51 -4.32 13.33
N PRO A 48 1.83 -3.81 12.13
CA PRO A 48 1.31 -2.54 11.66
C PRO A 48 -0.21 -2.58 11.56
N ASN A 49 -0.87 -1.65 12.24
CA ASN A 49 -2.28 -1.38 12.05
C ASN A 49 -2.47 -0.53 10.79
N SER A 50 -3.33 -0.99 9.89
CA SER A 50 -3.68 -0.25 8.68
C SER A 50 -4.66 0.86 9.02
N ARG A 51 -4.27 2.12 8.80
CA ARG A 51 -5.13 3.30 8.97
C ARG A 51 -5.57 3.81 7.61
N LEU A 52 -6.87 4.06 7.44
CA LEU A 52 -7.40 4.69 6.24
C LEU A 52 -6.79 6.08 6.09
N ILE A 53 -6.17 6.34 4.94
CA ILE A 53 -5.60 7.65 4.64
C ILE A 53 -6.38 8.39 3.57
N ARG A 54 -6.98 7.68 2.59
CA ARG A 54 -7.84 8.25 1.55
C ARG A 54 -8.88 7.25 1.07
N GLU A 55 -10.01 7.78 0.64
CA GLU A 55 -11.10 7.05 0.00
C GLU A 55 -11.47 7.80 -1.29
N PHE A 56 -11.73 7.03 -2.35
CA PHE A 56 -12.17 7.52 -3.65
C PHE A 56 -13.34 6.64 -4.09
N ASP A 57 -14.47 7.24 -4.41
CA ASP A 57 -15.73 6.59 -4.74
C ASP A 57 -16.38 7.21 -5.97
N LYS A 58 -17.35 6.51 -6.56
CA LYS A 58 -18.02 6.98 -7.77
C LYS A 58 -18.75 8.30 -7.48
N PRO A 59 -18.54 9.34 -8.31
CA PRO A 59 -19.15 10.63 -8.04
C PRO A 59 -20.60 10.67 -8.55
N ASN A 60 -21.45 11.40 -7.83
CA ASN A 60 -22.85 11.69 -8.18
C ASN A 60 -23.78 10.48 -8.16
N ASN A 61 -23.57 9.52 -7.26
CA ASN A 61 -24.48 8.39 -7.05
C ASN A 61 -25.13 8.38 -5.65
N ASN A 62 -24.82 9.36 -4.78
CA ASN A 62 -25.27 9.47 -3.39
C ASN A 62 -24.82 8.31 -2.49
N ILE A 63 -23.70 7.67 -2.83
CA ILE A 63 -23.06 6.63 -2.03
C ILE A 63 -21.72 7.19 -1.58
N GLY A 64 -21.36 6.99 -0.31
CA GLY A 64 -20.10 7.48 0.23
C GLY A 64 -20.00 9.02 0.29
N PHE A 65 -18.88 9.55 -0.18
CA PHE A 65 -18.48 10.96 -0.16
C PHE A 65 -18.49 11.62 -1.56
N ASP A 66 -18.78 10.88 -2.64
CA ASP A 66 -18.83 11.36 -4.02
C ASP A 66 -17.53 12.07 -4.48
N VAL A 67 -16.36 11.57 -4.07
CA VAL A 67 -15.03 12.20 -4.31
C VAL A 67 -14.62 12.09 -5.77
N GLY A 68 -14.91 10.97 -6.42
CA GLY A 68 -14.41 10.64 -7.75
C GLY A 68 -12.94 10.25 -7.79
N PHE A 69 -12.46 9.91 -8.99
CA PHE A 69 -11.11 9.35 -9.19
C PHE A 69 -10.10 10.33 -9.79
N ASN A 70 -10.51 11.55 -10.15
CA ASN A 70 -9.68 12.53 -10.87
C ASN A 70 -8.33 12.85 -10.18
N GLU A 71 -8.25 12.77 -8.85
CA GLU A 71 -7.00 13.03 -8.12
C GLU A 71 -5.96 11.93 -8.33
N VAL A 72 -6.41 10.70 -8.54
CA VAL A 72 -5.55 9.51 -8.63
C VAL A 72 -5.49 8.92 -10.02
N GLU A 73 -6.41 9.26 -10.91
CA GLU A 73 -6.44 8.80 -12.29
C GLU A 73 -5.28 9.39 -13.09
N LEU A 74 -4.57 8.52 -13.80
CA LEU A 74 -3.50 8.91 -14.71
C LEU A 74 -4.11 9.29 -16.06
N ASN A 75 -3.54 10.32 -16.71
CA ASN A 75 -3.96 10.71 -18.07
C ASN A 75 -3.83 9.57 -19.07
N GLU A 76 -2.79 8.74 -18.90
CA GLU A 76 -2.53 7.54 -19.69
C GLU A 76 -2.04 6.44 -18.75
N PRO A 77 -2.43 5.17 -18.97
CA PRO A 77 -1.96 4.07 -18.14
C PRO A 77 -0.45 3.89 -18.27
N VAL A 78 0.19 3.51 -17.17
CA VAL A 78 1.64 3.24 -17.12
C VAL A 78 1.91 1.74 -16.96
N THR A 79 3.03 1.29 -17.49
CA THR A 79 3.57 -0.05 -17.28
C THR A 79 4.96 0.07 -16.65
N PHE A 80 5.41 -1.01 -16.01
CA PHE A 80 6.74 -1.06 -15.39
C PHE A 80 7.59 -2.13 -16.06
N GLU A 81 8.90 -1.94 -16.07
CA GLU A 81 9.83 -2.90 -16.68
C GLU A 81 9.63 -4.31 -16.08
N GLY A 82 9.47 -5.31 -16.96
CA GLY A 82 9.20 -6.70 -16.58
C GLY A 82 7.77 -6.98 -16.12
N ASP A 83 6.85 -6.02 -16.23
CA ASP A 83 5.44 -6.17 -15.90
C ASP A 83 4.56 -5.92 -17.13
N THR A 84 3.57 -6.77 -17.36
CA THR A 84 2.59 -6.64 -18.45
C THR A 84 1.30 -5.95 -18.00
N VAL A 85 1.20 -5.58 -16.72
CA VAL A 85 0.02 -4.97 -16.13
C VAL A 85 0.03 -3.47 -16.41
N GLU A 86 -1.10 -2.97 -16.88
CA GLU A 86 -1.36 -1.54 -17.01
C GLU A 86 -1.93 -0.99 -15.71
N TYR A 87 -1.32 0.09 -15.23
CA TYR A 87 -1.71 0.81 -14.03
C TYR A 87 -2.41 2.10 -14.42
N TYR A 88 -3.63 2.29 -13.93
CA TYR A 88 -4.51 3.39 -14.32
C TYR A 88 -4.55 4.49 -13.24
N TYR A 89 -4.23 4.12 -12.00
CA TYR A 89 -4.28 5.02 -10.87
C TYR A 89 -2.94 5.13 -10.16
N LYS A 90 -2.71 6.28 -9.55
CA LYS A 90 -1.52 6.62 -8.76
C LYS A 90 -1.89 7.50 -7.57
N TYR A 91 -1.39 7.14 -6.38
CA TYR A 91 -1.45 7.97 -5.20
C TYR A 91 -0.05 8.20 -4.62
N ASP A 92 0.27 9.46 -4.32
CA ASP A 92 1.57 9.88 -3.80
C ASP A 92 1.50 10.17 -2.30
N LEU A 93 1.97 9.23 -1.49
CA LEU A 93 2.14 9.41 -0.05
C LEU A 93 3.47 10.10 0.23
N SER A 94 3.41 11.38 0.58
CA SER A 94 4.59 12.25 0.79
C SER A 94 4.84 12.53 2.28
N ASN A 95 5.93 13.26 2.58
CA ASN A 95 6.33 13.64 3.95
C ASN A 95 6.67 12.45 4.85
N LEU A 96 7.18 11.37 4.27
CA LEU A 96 7.63 10.19 5.01
C LEU A 96 9.07 10.36 5.49
N LEU A 97 9.40 9.72 6.60
CA LEU A 97 10.77 9.68 7.09
C LEU A 97 11.54 8.57 6.36
N SER A 98 12.65 8.95 5.74
CA SER A 98 13.50 7.97 5.06
C SER A 98 14.11 6.98 6.06
N GLY A 99 14.18 5.70 5.69
CA GLY A 99 14.69 4.62 6.52
C GLY A 99 13.70 4.07 7.55
N TRP A 100 12.49 4.61 7.65
CA TRP A 100 11.46 4.08 8.52
C TRP A 100 10.52 3.12 7.79
N GLN A 101 9.97 2.14 8.53
CA GLN A 101 9.00 1.21 7.97
C GLN A 101 7.61 1.85 7.92
N TYR A 102 6.95 1.64 6.79
CA TYR A 102 5.51 1.81 6.63
C TYR A 102 4.92 0.56 6.01
N GLN A 103 3.63 0.34 6.20
CA GLN A 103 2.86 -0.65 5.45
C GLN A 103 1.77 0.07 4.69
N VAL A 104 1.65 -0.18 3.39
CA VAL A 104 0.63 0.44 2.54
C VAL A 104 -0.21 -0.63 1.84
N SER A 105 -1.48 -0.33 1.61
CA SER A 105 -2.39 -1.16 0.81
C SER A 105 -3.44 -0.33 0.10
N VAL A 106 -4.01 -0.89 -0.96
CA VAL A 106 -5.14 -0.31 -1.70
C VAL A 106 -6.21 -1.37 -1.84
N THR A 107 -7.39 -1.15 -1.31
CA THR A 107 -8.51 -2.08 -1.43
C THR A 107 -9.57 -1.49 -2.34
N ALA A 108 -10.42 -2.36 -2.88
CA ALA A 108 -11.66 -1.97 -3.52
C ALA A 108 -12.84 -2.39 -2.63
N PHE A 109 -13.91 -1.62 -2.68
CA PHE A 109 -15.16 -1.90 -2.00
C PHE A 109 -16.35 -1.79 -2.96
N ASP A 110 -17.39 -2.58 -2.69
CA ASP A 110 -18.67 -2.50 -3.38
C ASP A 110 -19.62 -1.51 -2.70
N ARG A 111 -20.72 -1.18 -3.37
CA ARG A 111 -21.70 -0.22 -2.86
C ARG A 111 -22.63 -0.79 -1.77
N GLY A 112 -22.57 -2.10 -1.53
CA GLY A 112 -23.58 -2.83 -0.77
C GLY A 112 -24.96 -2.82 -1.44
N ASP A 113 -25.99 -3.17 -0.67
CA ASP A 113 -27.37 -3.14 -1.14
C ASP A 113 -28.33 -2.70 -0.02
N ALA A 114 -28.86 -1.48 -0.15
CA ALA A 114 -29.80 -0.92 0.83
C ALA A 114 -31.18 -1.58 0.79
N GLU A 115 -31.60 -2.16 -0.34
CA GLU A 115 -32.89 -2.86 -0.48
C GLU A 115 -32.86 -4.20 0.26
N PHE A 116 -31.73 -4.91 0.18
CA PHE A 116 -31.52 -6.18 0.90
C PHE A 116 -30.83 -6.02 2.27
N GLY A 117 -30.49 -4.80 2.68
CA GLY A 117 -29.84 -4.51 3.96
C GLY A 117 -28.41 -5.05 4.07
N VAL A 118 -27.72 -5.16 2.94
CA VAL A 118 -26.34 -5.62 2.83
C VAL A 118 -25.41 -4.41 2.93
N GLU A 119 -24.50 -4.43 3.91
CA GLU A 119 -23.47 -3.41 4.04
C GLU A 119 -22.40 -3.55 2.94
N SER A 120 -21.73 -2.45 2.61
CA SER A 120 -20.58 -2.44 1.70
C SER A 120 -19.50 -3.41 2.17
N LEU A 121 -19.04 -4.28 1.27
CA LEU A 121 -17.96 -5.22 1.53
C LEU A 121 -16.66 -4.74 0.90
N GLU A 122 -15.57 -5.02 1.59
CA GLU A 122 -14.23 -4.63 1.21
C GLU A 122 -13.27 -5.81 1.38
N THR A 123 -12.29 -5.92 0.49
CA THR A 123 -11.21 -6.88 0.66
C THR A 123 -10.35 -6.53 1.89
N SER A 124 -9.85 -7.53 2.61
CA SER A 124 -8.95 -7.30 3.74
C SER A 124 -7.73 -6.45 3.36
N THR A 125 -7.45 -5.41 4.17
CA THR A 125 -6.28 -4.53 3.99
C THR A 125 -4.93 -5.26 4.08
N ASN A 126 -4.91 -6.45 4.68
CA ASN A 126 -3.72 -7.29 4.77
C ASN A 126 -3.48 -8.15 3.52
N ALA A 127 -4.50 -8.35 2.67
CA ALA A 127 -4.40 -9.24 1.52
C ALA A 127 -3.37 -8.76 0.48
N ASN A 128 -3.18 -7.44 0.38
CA ASN A 128 -2.21 -6.81 -0.51
C ASN A 128 -1.35 -5.76 0.19
N ALA A 129 -1.20 -5.86 1.51
CA ALA A 129 -0.31 -5.01 2.27
C ALA A 129 1.15 -5.20 1.85
N VAL A 130 1.82 -4.10 1.52
CA VAL A 130 3.24 -4.07 1.18
C VAL A 130 4.00 -3.26 2.22
N ARG A 131 5.03 -3.86 2.82
CA ARG A 131 5.97 -3.14 3.68
C ARG A 131 6.97 -2.37 2.83
N VAL A 132 7.15 -1.10 3.16
CA VAL A 132 7.96 -0.16 2.39
C VAL A 132 8.88 0.62 3.30
N PHE A 133 10.03 0.99 2.76
CA PHE A 133 11.06 1.78 3.44
C PHE A 133 11.48 2.91 2.48
N PRO A 134 10.79 4.07 2.50
CA PRO A 134 11.18 5.18 1.66
C PRO A 134 12.62 5.58 1.97
N GLY A 135 13.34 6.05 0.96
CA GLY A 135 14.77 6.30 1.09
C GLY A 135 15.38 6.77 -0.20
N THR A 136 16.68 7.05 -0.14
CA THR A 136 17.43 7.48 -1.32
C THR A 136 17.30 6.43 -2.43
N PRO A 137 16.98 6.84 -3.66
CA PRO A 137 16.94 5.91 -4.79
C PRO A 137 18.30 5.25 -4.99
N THR A 138 18.31 4.13 -5.72
CA THR A 138 19.54 3.41 -6.05
C THR A 138 20.56 4.36 -6.68
N ASN A 139 21.78 4.40 -6.12
CA ASN A 139 22.88 5.16 -6.71
C ASN A 139 23.32 4.49 -8.02
N THR A 140 23.11 5.16 -9.15
CA THR A 140 23.48 4.65 -10.48
C THR A 140 24.95 4.86 -10.82
N ASN A 141 25.69 5.68 -10.07
CA ASN A 141 27.11 5.95 -10.24
C ASN A 141 27.98 5.07 -9.31
N PHE A 142 27.48 3.87 -9.02
CA PHE A 142 28.17 2.93 -8.13
C PHE A 142 29.46 2.45 -8.80
N GLY A 143 30.62 2.98 -8.35
CA GLY A 143 31.94 2.63 -8.90
C GLY A 143 32.86 3.80 -9.26
N ASP A 144 32.37 5.05 -9.22
CA ASP A 144 33.26 6.22 -9.32
C ASP A 144 33.98 6.47 -7.99
N ASP A 145 35.27 6.82 -8.04
CA ASP A 145 36.17 7.03 -6.88
C ASP A 145 35.67 8.08 -5.84
N GLY A 146 34.59 8.80 -6.14
CA GLY A 146 33.96 9.80 -5.27
C GLY A 146 32.78 9.30 -4.42
N PHE A 147 32.34 8.04 -4.55
CA PHE A 147 31.21 7.49 -3.80
C PHE A 147 31.65 6.36 -2.87
N GLU A 148 31.83 6.68 -1.60
CA GLU A 148 32.10 5.67 -0.56
C GLU A 148 30.83 4.86 -0.24
N VAL A 149 31.00 3.57 0.05
CA VAL A 149 29.90 2.69 0.49
C VAL A 149 29.41 3.16 1.85
N GLY A 150 28.21 3.73 1.89
CA GLY A 150 27.49 4.07 3.12
C GLY A 150 26.31 3.14 3.34
N VAL A 151 26.13 2.64 4.56
CA VAL A 151 24.95 1.88 4.96
C VAL A 151 24.04 2.78 5.78
N TYR A 152 22.85 3.10 5.26
CA TYR A 152 21.85 3.92 5.95
C TYR A 152 20.43 3.52 5.53
N PRO A 153 19.49 3.34 6.49
CA PRO A 153 19.68 3.34 7.94
C PRO A 153 20.45 2.09 8.42
N ASN A 154 20.81 2.05 9.70
CA ASN A 154 21.42 0.88 10.34
C ASN A 154 20.52 -0.36 10.13
N PRO A 155 20.97 -1.40 9.38
CA PRO A 155 20.10 -2.49 8.91
C PRO A 155 19.84 -3.57 9.97
N TYR A 156 20.45 -3.45 11.14
CA TYR A 156 20.29 -4.42 12.22
C TYR A 156 19.04 -4.12 13.03
N LYS A 157 17.96 -4.85 12.73
CA LYS A 157 16.87 -5.06 13.67
C LYS A 157 17.31 -6.15 14.66
N VAL A 158 17.53 -5.80 15.92
CA VAL A 158 17.86 -6.77 16.99
C VAL A 158 16.58 -7.37 17.59
N ASN A 159 15.55 -7.51 16.75
CA ASN A 159 14.27 -8.07 17.14
C ASN A 159 13.74 -9.03 16.06
N ALA A 160 13.45 -10.27 16.44
CA ALA A 160 12.81 -11.27 15.61
C ALA A 160 11.32 -11.42 15.97
N ALA A 161 10.51 -11.97 15.06
CA ALA A 161 9.08 -12.18 15.31
C ALA A 161 8.79 -13.14 16.49
N TRP A 162 9.77 -13.95 16.88
CA TRP A 162 9.72 -14.86 18.02
C TRP A 162 10.39 -14.30 19.28
N ASP A 163 10.89 -13.06 19.25
CA ASP A 163 11.40 -12.42 20.45
C ASP A 163 10.21 -12.12 21.37
N GLY A 164 10.09 -12.94 22.41
CA GLY A 164 9.11 -12.75 23.46
C GLY A 164 9.40 -11.51 24.32
N PRO A 165 8.49 -11.19 25.26
CA PRO A 165 8.60 -9.98 26.06
C PRO A 165 9.80 -10.00 27.01
N ASN A 166 10.34 -11.18 27.36
CA ASN A 166 11.39 -11.34 28.35
C ASN A 166 12.79 -11.40 27.73
N GLU A 167 13.81 -11.06 28.51
CA GLU A 167 15.22 -11.11 28.08
C GLU A 167 15.66 -12.53 27.66
N GLY A 168 15.06 -13.56 28.26
CA GLY A 168 15.33 -14.97 27.92
C GLY A 168 14.84 -15.36 26.53
N ASP A 169 13.81 -14.69 26.01
CA ASP A 169 13.17 -15.01 24.74
C ASP A 169 13.98 -14.48 23.54
N ARG A 170 15.03 -13.68 23.81
CA ARG A 170 15.94 -13.08 22.83
C ARG A 170 17.30 -13.79 22.77
N LYS A 171 17.40 -14.99 23.35
CA LYS A 171 18.64 -15.77 23.46
C LYS A 171 18.49 -17.09 22.70
N LEU A 172 19.44 -17.38 21.82
CA LEU A 172 19.59 -18.70 21.21
C LEU A 172 20.43 -19.57 22.14
N TYR A 173 19.80 -20.57 22.76
CA TYR A 173 20.48 -21.54 23.60
C TYR A 173 20.89 -22.75 22.75
N PHE A 174 22.18 -23.06 22.76
CA PHE A 174 22.71 -24.29 22.15
C PHE A 174 23.08 -25.28 23.26
N TYR A 175 22.96 -26.58 22.97
CA TYR A 175 23.34 -27.67 23.86
C TYR A 175 24.83 -28.02 23.75
#